data_AF-A0A212CCI1-F1
#
_entry.id   AF-A0A212CCI1-F1
#
_cell.length_a   1.000
_cell.length_b   1.000
_cell.length_c   1.000
_cell.angle_alpha   90.00
_cell.angle_beta   90.00
_cell.angle_gamma   90.00
#
_symmetry.space_group_name_H-M   'P 1'
#
loop_
_entity.id
_entity.type
_entity.pdbx_description
1 polymer ?
#
loop_
_entity_poly.entity_id
_entity_poly.type
_entity_poly.pdbx_seq_one_letter_code
_entity_poly.pdbx_strand_id
1 'polypeptide(L)'
;ETLQIEEDDRPELVWWKCKKWALHIVARLFERYGSPGNVTKEYFEFSEFFLKTYAVGIQQVLLKILDQYRQKEYVAPRVLQQAFNYLNQGIVHSVTWKQMKPHIQ
;
A
#
# COMPACT_ATOMS: atom_id res chain seq x y z
N GLU A 1 -11.44 -2.73 21.07
CA GLU A 1 -12.12 -3.46 19.98
C GLU A 1 -11.28 -4.62 19.46
N THR A 2 -10.25 -4.42 18.62
CA THR A 2 -9.43 -5.54 18.10
C THR A 2 -8.78 -6.41 19.18
N LEU A 3 -8.20 -5.80 20.22
CA LEU A 3 -7.50 -6.54 21.29
C LEU A 3 -8.45 -7.31 22.23
N GLN A 4 -9.77 -7.09 22.14
CA GLN A 4 -10.78 -7.82 22.90
C GLN A 4 -11.18 -9.14 22.22
N ILE A 5 -10.67 -9.38 21.01
CA ILE A 5 -10.92 -10.57 20.20
C ILE A 5 -9.70 -11.48 20.28
N GLU A 6 -9.95 -12.79 20.30
CA GLU A 6 -8.90 -13.82 20.26
C GLU A 6 -8.00 -13.62 19.04
N GLU A 7 -6.70 -13.87 19.22
CA GLU A 7 -5.69 -13.50 18.23
C GLU A 7 -5.94 -14.10 16.85
N ASP A 8 -6.38 -15.35 16.82
CA ASP A 8 -6.68 -16.09 15.60
C ASP A 8 -7.91 -15.56 14.85
N ASP A 9 -8.84 -14.90 15.56
CA ASP A 9 -10.06 -14.30 14.99
C ASP A 9 -9.89 -12.84 14.59
N ARG A 10 -8.85 -12.15 15.11
CA ARG A 10 -8.58 -10.75 14.78
C ARG A 10 -8.53 -10.48 13.27
N PRO A 11 -7.90 -11.31 12.41
CA PRO A 11 -7.90 -11.09 10.96
C PRO A 11 -9.30 -11.09 10.32
N GLU A 12 -10.28 -11.72 10.96
CA GLU A 12 -11.63 -11.88 10.43
C GLU A 12 -12.54 -10.66 10.65
N LEU A 13 -12.09 -9.69 11.45
CA LEU A 13 -12.82 -8.46 11.69
C LEU A 13 -13.00 -7.64 10.41
N VAL A 14 -14.18 -7.05 10.26
CA VAL A 14 -14.63 -6.40 9.02
C VAL A 14 -13.63 -5.35 8.52
N TRP A 15 -13.05 -4.55 9.42
CA TRP A 15 -12.09 -3.52 9.02
C TRP A 15 -10.76 -4.09 8.50
N TRP A 16 -10.33 -5.27 8.96
CA TRP A 16 -9.15 -5.94 8.42
C TRP A 16 -9.44 -6.58 7.06
N LYS A 17 -10.64 -7.15 6.88
CA LYS A 17 -11.12 -7.60 5.56
C LYS A 17 -11.17 -6.44 4.56
N CYS A 18 -11.75 -5.30 4.94
CA CYS A 18 -11.80 -4.11 4.10
C CYS A 18 -10.41 -3.60 3.73
N LYS A 19 -9.48 -3.50 4.70
CA LYS A 19 -8.08 -3.08 4.45
C LYS A 19 -7.38 -4.05 3.48
N LYS A 20 -7.49 -5.37 3.70
CA LYS A 20 -6.92 -6.39 2.82
C LYS A 20 -7.36 -6.22 1.37
N TRP A 21 -8.66 -6.03 1.14
CA TRP A 21 -9.21 -5.88 -0.20
C TRP A 21 -8.88 -4.53 -0.82
N ALA A 22 -8.91 -3.44 -0.05
CA ALA A 22 -8.45 -2.13 -0.51
C ALA A 22 -6.98 -2.18 -0.96
N LEU A 23 -6.11 -2.81 -0.16
CA LEU A 23 -4.70 -3.00 -0.51
C LEU A 23 -4.53 -3.83 -1.79
N HIS A 24 -5.34 -4.88 -1.98
CA HIS A 24 -5.33 -5.65 -3.23
C HIS A 24 -5.68 -4.80 -4.45
N ILE A 25 -6.68 -3.92 -4.34
CA ILE A 25 -7.12 -3.06 -5.44
C ILE A 25 -6.03 -2.04 -5.78
N VAL A 26 -5.49 -1.33 -4.77
CA VAL A 26 -4.47 -0.31 -5.02
C VAL A 26 -3.16 -0.91 -5.54
N ALA A 27 -2.78 -2.12 -5.09
CA ALA A 27 -1.63 -2.83 -5.63
C ALA A 27 -1.81 -3.15 -7.12
N ARG A 28 -3.00 -3.64 -7.53
CA ARG A 28 -3.29 -3.88 -8.95
C ARG A 28 -3.30 -2.59 -9.77
N LEU A 29 -3.83 -1.50 -9.22
CA LEU A 29 -3.79 -0.20 -9.89
C LEU A 29 -2.34 0.27 -10.08
N PHE A 30 -1.51 0.11 -9.04
CA PHE A 30 -0.11 0.50 -9.11
C PHE A 30 0.70 -0.35 -10.08
N GLU A 31 0.50 -1.66 -10.08
CA GLU A 31 1.13 -2.59 -11.04
C GLU A 31 0.78 -2.21 -12.48
N ARG A 32 -0.48 -1.87 -12.75
CA ARG A 32 -0.94 -1.56 -14.12
C ARG A 32 -0.65 -0.13 -14.56
N TYR A 33 -0.67 0.84 -13.65
CA TYR A 33 -0.67 2.27 -13.99
C TYR A 33 0.39 3.08 -13.24
N GLY A 34 1.25 2.45 -12.44
CA GLY A 34 2.34 3.12 -11.72
C GLY A 34 3.55 3.45 -12.61
N SER A 35 3.63 2.88 -13.82
CA SER A 35 4.69 3.17 -14.79
C SER A 35 4.08 3.67 -16.12
N PRO A 36 3.93 4.99 -16.30
CA PRO A 36 3.41 5.57 -17.55
C PRO A 36 4.21 5.17 -18.80
N GLY A 37 5.50 4.88 -18.65
CA GLY A 37 6.33 4.39 -19.75
C GLY A 37 5.99 2.96 -20.22
N ASN A 38 5.28 2.18 -19.40
CA ASN A 38 4.97 0.77 -19.66
C ASN A 38 3.49 0.52 -20.01
N VAL A 39 2.66 1.57 -20.12
CA VAL A 39 1.24 1.43 -20.49
C VAL A 39 1.01 1.65 -21.98
N THR A 40 -0.10 1.12 -22.50
CA THR A 40 -0.54 1.44 -23.86
C THR A 40 -0.94 2.91 -23.96
N LYS A 41 -0.90 3.48 -25.18
CA LYS A 41 -1.22 4.90 -25.42
C LYS A 41 -2.58 5.33 -24.85
N GLU A 42 -3.57 4.44 -24.91
CA GLU A 42 -4.92 4.67 -24.36
C GLU A 42 -4.93 4.92 -22.84
N TYR A 43 -3.99 4.33 -22.10
CA TYR A 43 -3.93 4.44 -20.63
C TYR A 43 -2.88 5.42 -20.13
N PHE A 44 -2.13 6.07 -21.02
CA PHE A 44 -1.03 6.95 -20.65
C PHE A 44 -1.49 8.12 -19.76
N GLU A 45 -2.54 8.82 -20.16
CA GLU A 45 -3.07 9.96 -19.39
C GLU A 45 -3.53 9.55 -18.00
N PHE A 46 -4.23 8.41 -17.90
CA PHE A 46 -4.67 7.88 -16.61
C PHE A 46 -3.47 7.45 -15.74
N SER A 47 -2.46 6.84 -16.33
CA SER A 47 -1.26 6.41 -15.61
C SER A 47 -0.49 7.60 -15.04
N GLU A 48 -0.31 8.66 -15.83
CA GLU A 48 0.29 9.92 -15.38
C GLU A 48 -0.52 10.56 -14.24
N PHE A 49 -1.84 10.62 -14.39
CA PHE A 49 -2.75 11.14 -13.37
C PHE A 49 -2.67 10.31 -12.07
N PHE A 50 -2.75 8.98 -12.18
CA PHE A 50 -2.69 8.08 -11.05
C PHE A 50 -1.39 8.23 -10.25
N LEU A 51 -0.26 8.26 -10.96
CA LEU A 51 1.06 8.38 -10.33
C LEU A 51 1.22 9.72 -9.61
N LYS A 52 0.78 10.83 -10.23
CA LYS A 52 0.89 12.18 -9.66
C LYS A 52 -0.08 12.43 -8.51
N THR A 53 -1.30 11.90 -8.60
CA THR A 53 -2.39 12.24 -7.67
C THR A 53 -2.53 11.24 -6.52
N TYR A 54 -2.35 9.94 -6.77
CA TYR A 54 -2.69 8.91 -5.78
C TYR A 54 -1.49 8.13 -5.24
N ALA A 55 -0.49 7.83 -6.06
CA ALA A 55 0.59 6.90 -5.66
C ALA A 55 1.30 7.31 -4.36
N VAL A 56 1.62 8.61 -4.22
CA VAL A 56 2.26 9.16 -3.01
C VAL A 56 1.34 9.05 -1.79
N GLY A 57 0.07 9.41 -1.93
CA GLY A 57 -0.90 9.34 -0.84
C GLY A 57 -1.14 7.91 -0.35
N ILE A 58 -1.28 6.96 -1.28
CA ILE A 58 -1.41 5.53 -0.96
C ILE A 58 -0.17 5.07 -0.19
N GLN A 59 1.03 5.41 -0.69
CA GLN A 59 2.28 5.03 -0.04
C GLN A 59 2.40 5.58 1.39
N GLN A 60 2.02 6.83 1.63
CA GLN A 60 2.03 7.42 2.98
C GLN A 60 1.09 6.68 3.94
N VAL A 61 -0.09 6.24 3.47
CA VAL A 61 -1.01 5.43 4.27
C VAL A 61 -0.38 4.07 4.62
N LEU A 62 0.32 3.44 3.68
CA LEU A 62 0.99 2.16 3.92
C LEU A 62 2.16 2.29 4.90
N LEU A 63 2.95 3.38 4.81
CA LEU A 63 4.01 3.68 5.77
C LEU A 63 3.45 3.86 7.19
N LYS A 64 2.26 4.48 7.33
CA LYS A 64 1.58 4.56 8.63
C LYS A 64 1.20 3.18 9.17
N ILE A 65 0.71 2.26 8.33
CA ILE A 65 0.42 0.88 8.74
C ILE A 65 1.68 0.18 9.26
N LEU A 66 2.83 0.38 8.60
CA LEU A 66 4.11 -0.17 9.09
C LEU A 66 4.54 0.48 10.41
N ASP A 67 4.33 1.78 10.57
CA ASP A 67 4.63 2.47 11.82
C ASP A 67 3.76 1.98 12.98
N GLN A 68 2.47 1.71 12.76
CA GLN A 68 1.59 1.07 13.75
C GLN A 68 2.17 -0.27 14.21
N TYR A 69 2.58 -1.12 13.25
CA TYR A 69 3.21 -2.40 13.58
C TYR A 69 4.53 -2.21 14.36
N ARG A 70 5.36 -1.23 13.99
CA ARG A 70 6.60 -0.86 14.71
C ARG A 70 6.31 -0.45 16.16
N GLN A 71 5.24 0.30 16.38
CA GLN A 71 4.76 0.74 17.70
C GLN A 71 4.07 -0.38 18.50
N LYS A 72 4.11 -1.63 18.03
CA LYS A 72 3.46 -2.80 18.64
C LYS A 72 1.94 -2.74 18.65
N GLU A 73 1.33 -1.89 17.83
CA GLU A 73 -0.10 -1.98 17.54
C GLU A 73 -0.37 -3.22 16.68
N TYR A 74 -1.49 -3.89 16.93
CA TYR A 74 -1.88 -5.05 16.13
C TYR A 74 -2.20 -4.61 14.69
N VAL A 75 -1.55 -5.27 13.74
CA VAL A 75 -1.86 -5.19 12.30
C VAL A 75 -2.09 -6.60 11.79
N ALA A 76 -3.20 -6.83 11.09
CA ALA A 76 -3.48 -8.16 10.53
C ALA A 76 -2.33 -8.61 9.61
N PRO A 77 -1.79 -9.85 9.77
CA PRO A 77 -0.59 -10.29 9.07
C PRO A 77 -0.68 -10.14 7.54
N ARG A 78 -1.85 -10.41 6.96
CA ARG A 78 -2.07 -10.27 5.51
C ARG A 78 -2.01 -8.82 5.04
N VAL A 79 -2.51 -7.87 5.83
CA VAL A 79 -2.44 -6.43 5.52
C VAL A 79 -0.98 -5.97 5.56
N LEU A 80 -0.22 -6.42 6.57
CA LEU A 80 1.20 -6.12 6.69
C LEU A 80 1.98 -6.64 5.49
N GLN A 81 1.78 -7.90 5.10
CA GLN A 81 2.42 -8.50 3.92
C GLN A 81 2.10 -7.74 2.63
N GLN A 82 0.84 -7.36 2.42
CA GLN A 82 0.45 -6.61 1.23
C GLN A 82 1.03 -5.19 1.21
N ALA A 83 1.16 -4.54 2.37
CA ALA A 83 1.79 -3.23 2.48
C ALA A 83 3.26 -3.31 2.03
N PHE A 84 4.01 -4.32 2.51
CA PHE A 84 5.37 -4.56 2.07
C PHE A 84 5.46 -4.84 0.57
N ASN A 85 4.57 -5.68 0.02
CA ASN A 85 4.54 -5.97 -1.41
C ASN A 85 4.36 -4.71 -2.26
N TYR A 86 3.44 -3.82 -1.86
CA TYR A 86 3.23 -2.55 -2.56
C TYR A 86 4.46 -1.65 -2.49
N LEU A 87 5.07 -1.50 -1.30
CA LEU A 87 6.27 -0.66 -1.15
C LEU A 87 7.44 -1.20 -1.96
N ASN A 88 7.59 -2.52 -2.04
CA ASN A 88 8.60 -3.17 -2.88
C ASN A 88 8.37 -2.86 -4.37
N GLN A 89 7.13 -2.85 -4.85
CA GLN A 89 6.81 -2.40 -6.21
C GLN A 89 7.12 -0.91 -6.40
N GLY A 90 6.84 -0.08 -5.40
CA GLY A 90 7.09 1.35 -5.44
C GLY A 90 8.57 1.75 -5.42
N ILE A 91 9.50 0.86 -5.08
CA ILE A 91 10.92 1.24 -4.87
C ILE A 91 11.64 1.60 -6.16
N VAL A 92 11.19 1.04 -7.28
CA VAL A 92 11.81 1.27 -8.59
C VAL A 92 11.33 2.56 -9.26
N HIS A 93 10.27 3.19 -8.77
CA HIS A 93 9.73 4.42 -9.37
C HIS A 93 10.28 5.66 -8.66
N SER A 94 10.81 6.61 -9.43
CA SER A 94 11.49 7.80 -8.89
C SER A 94 10.59 8.67 -8.00
N VAL A 95 9.29 8.74 -8.31
CA VAL A 95 8.30 9.53 -7.56
C VAL A 95 8.10 8.98 -6.15
N THR A 96 7.85 7.67 -6.04
CA THR A 96 7.60 6.95 -4.79
C THR A 96 8.89 6.73 -3.99
N TRP A 97 10.03 6.54 -4.66
CA TRP A 97 11.35 6.45 -4.03
C TRP A 97 11.71 7.70 -3.22
N LYS A 98 11.46 8.90 -3.77
CA LYS A 98 11.70 10.17 -3.05
C LYS A 98 11.01 10.22 -1.68
N GLN A 99 9.85 9.58 -1.58
CA GLN A 99 9.06 9.51 -0.35
C GLN A 99 9.53 8.39 0.59
N MET A 100 10.07 7.28 0.07
CA MET A 100 10.59 6.19 0.93
C MET A 100 11.99 6.47 1.47
N LYS A 101 12.82 7.19 0.72
CA LYS A 101 14.23 7.41 1.05
C LYS A 101 14.46 7.87 2.50
N PRO A 102 13.69 8.81 3.08
CA PRO A 102 13.88 9.24 4.48
C PRO A 102 13.60 8.16 5.54
N HIS A 103 12.95 7.05 5.17
CA HIS A 103 12.53 6.00 6.10
C HIS A 103 13.37 4.72 6.04
N ILE A 104 14.36 4.67 5.14
CA ILE A 104 15.21 3.48 4.89
C ILE A 104 16.63 3.68 5.44
N GLN A 105 17.07 4.92 5.67
CA GLN A 105 18.39 5.26 6.21
C GLN A 105 18.43 5.31 7.73
#